data_AF-A0A1L8FM45-F1
#
_entry.id   AF-A0A1L8FM45-F1
#
_cell.length_a   1.000
_cell.length_b   1.000
_cell.length_c   1.000
_cell.angle_alpha   90.00
_cell.angle_beta   90.00
_cell.angle_gamma   90.00
#
_symmetry.space_group_name_H-M   'P 1'
#
loop_
_entity.id
_entity.type
_entity.pdbx_description
1 polymer ?
#
loop_
_entity_poly.entity_id
_entity_poly.type
_entity_poly.pdbx_seq_one_letter_code
_entity_poly.pdbx_strand_id
1 'polypeptide(L)'
;MILLLLTLLHWGSGAAVRRQEVAGGQAWRVPPALQRYRRGLFIANTSDSVAADITCPYKVMTEGKPRNICFRTTDSSFRCDSSKCKVFRSDSGSLLANVLSNSSVLLQWRPPQAHTLRGFLLNCSWNGTFTRFQCDNVHLGTNCRDYLLSNLHDNVNYRICLKTLYTNRTSGEECVEFTVEPVGMQDLVIAMTAVGGSICVMLVIICLLVAYITENLMHPAFTHPSAKRRP
;
A
#
# COMPACT_ATOMS: atom_id res chain seq x y z
N MET A 1 6.56 43.10 -17.57
CA MET A 1 5.99 41.73 -17.59
C MET A 1 7.06 40.65 -17.48
N ILE A 2 8.12 40.68 -18.30
CA ILE A 2 9.26 39.72 -18.23
C ILE A 2 10.00 39.79 -16.87
N LEU A 3 10.19 40.98 -16.29
CA LEU A 3 10.75 41.10 -14.93
C LEU A 3 9.83 40.54 -13.82
N LEU A 4 8.51 40.50 -14.02
CA LEU A 4 7.57 39.93 -13.05
C LEU A 4 7.58 38.39 -13.12
N LEU A 5 7.80 37.83 -14.32
CA LEU A 5 8.03 36.40 -14.54
C LEU A 5 9.38 35.93 -13.99
N LEU A 6 10.44 36.72 -14.14
CA LEU A 6 11.76 36.42 -13.58
C LEU A 6 11.76 36.48 -12.04
N THR A 7 10.99 37.39 -11.43
CA THR A 7 10.86 37.46 -9.97
C THR A 7 10.03 36.30 -9.40
N LEU A 8 9.00 35.82 -10.10
CA LEU A 8 8.27 34.60 -9.70
C LEU A 8 9.11 33.33 -9.87
N LEU A 9 9.92 33.22 -10.93
CA LEU A 9 10.85 32.11 -11.12
C LEU A 9 11.97 32.09 -10.07
N HIS A 10 12.48 33.27 -9.68
CA HIS A 10 13.52 33.36 -8.65
C HIS A 10 12.98 33.16 -7.22
N TRP A 11 11.69 33.44 -6.97
CA TRP A 11 11.03 33.11 -5.69
C TRP A 11 10.70 31.62 -5.58
N GLY A 12 10.49 30.93 -6.71
CA GLY A 12 10.22 29.49 -6.77
C GLY A 12 11.44 28.58 -6.49
N SER A 13 12.67 29.09 -6.65
CA SER A 13 13.90 28.31 -6.36
C SER A 13 14.40 28.45 -4.91
N GLY A 14 13.74 29.25 -4.07
CA GLY A 14 14.19 29.58 -2.71
C GLY A 14 13.46 28.89 -1.55
N ALA A 15 12.50 27.99 -1.81
CA ALA A 15 11.79 27.27 -0.74
C ALA A 15 12.61 26.05 -0.27
N ALA A 16 13.56 26.35 0.62
CA ALA A 16 14.16 25.49 1.64
C ALA A 16 13.67 24.02 1.70
N VAL A 17 14.47 23.09 1.17
CA VAL A 17 14.49 21.71 1.67
C VAL A 17 15.25 21.74 3.00
N ARG A 18 14.54 22.09 4.06
CA ARG A 18 14.99 21.88 5.43
C ARG A 18 15.07 20.36 5.63
N ARG A 19 16.30 19.84 5.69
CA ARG A 19 16.62 18.47 6.10
C ARG A 19 15.96 18.21 7.46
N GLN A 20 14.88 17.43 7.47
CA GLN A 20 14.21 17.06 8.71
C GLN A 20 14.85 15.78 9.23
N GLU A 21 15.81 15.97 10.13
CA GLU A 21 16.31 14.95 11.03
C GLU A 21 15.17 14.59 12.00
N VAL A 22 14.71 13.34 11.97
CA VAL A 22 13.79 12.80 12.98
C VAL A 22 14.51 11.67 13.70
N ALA A 23 15.28 12.06 14.71
CA ALA A 23 15.49 11.22 15.87
C ALA A 23 14.23 11.31 16.76
N GLY A 24 13.76 10.17 17.25
CA GLY A 24 12.76 10.14 18.32
C GLY A 24 11.71 9.06 18.13
N GLY A 25 11.87 7.96 18.85
CA GLY A 25 10.87 6.91 18.96
C GLY A 25 9.52 7.49 19.43
N GLN A 26 8.47 7.12 18.72
CA GLN A 26 7.11 7.27 19.19
C GLN A 26 6.35 6.00 18.89
N ALA A 27 5.82 5.40 19.95
CA ALA A 27 4.86 4.31 19.92
C ALA A 27 3.67 4.73 19.06
N TRP A 28 3.52 4.10 17.90
CA TRP A 28 2.38 4.36 17.03
C TRP A 28 1.12 3.76 17.64
N ARG A 29 0.25 4.66 18.14
CA ARG A 29 -1.14 4.35 18.43
C ARG A 29 -1.82 3.90 17.13
N VAL A 30 -2.50 2.77 17.20
CA VAL A 30 -3.38 2.23 16.17
C VAL A 30 -4.44 3.29 15.79
N PRO A 31 -4.62 3.65 14.52
CA PRO A 31 -5.71 4.52 14.09
C PRO A 31 -7.08 3.86 14.35
N PRO A 32 -8.06 4.54 14.99
CA PRO A 32 -9.41 4.03 15.15
C PRO A 32 -10.22 4.32 13.88
N ALA A 33 -9.91 3.62 12.78
CA ALA A 33 -10.62 3.79 11.50
C ALA A 33 -11.40 2.55 11.04
N LEU A 34 -11.42 1.47 11.82
CA LEU A 34 -12.25 0.27 11.54
C LEU A 34 -13.30 -0.01 12.62
N GLN A 35 -13.81 1.03 13.29
CA GLN A 35 -14.81 0.89 14.36
C GLN A 35 -16.20 1.44 13.99
N ARG A 36 -16.41 1.79 12.71
CA ARG A 36 -17.65 2.44 12.23
C ARG A 36 -18.45 1.59 11.23
N TYR A 37 -18.53 0.28 11.42
CA TYR A 37 -19.60 -0.49 10.79
C TYR A 37 -20.23 -1.49 11.76
N ARG A 38 -21.50 -1.20 12.10
CA ARG A 38 -22.49 -1.97 12.88
C ARG A 38 -22.33 -2.07 14.40
N ARG A 39 -22.85 -1.02 15.07
CA ARG A 39 -23.86 -1.25 16.13
C ARG A 39 -25.21 -1.46 15.44
N GLY A 40 -25.77 -2.65 15.56
CA GLY A 40 -27.11 -3.00 15.09
C GLY A 40 -27.75 -3.92 16.11
N LEU A 41 -28.81 -3.42 16.73
CA LEU A 41 -29.65 -3.99 17.76
C LEU A 41 -30.23 -5.36 17.34
N PHE A 42 -30.38 -6.27 18.31
CA PHE A 42 -31.18 -7.50 18.18
C PHE A 42 -32.62 -7.18 17.75
N ILE A 43 -33.07 -7.71 16.59
CA ILE A 43 -34.41 -8.26 16.37
C ILE A 43 -34.28 -9.44 15.39
N ALA A 44 -34.99 -10.52 15.68
CA ALA A 44 -34.94 -11.81 15.02
C ALA A 44 -35.49 -11.85 13.58
N ASN A 45 -35.11 -12.95 12.93
CA ASN A 45 -35.78 -13.62 11.80
C ASN A 45 -35.43 -13.15 10.38
N THR A 46 -34.37 -13.75 9.82
CA THR A 46 -34.31 -14.22 8.42
C THR A 46 -33.11 -15.13 8.25
N SER A 47 -33.33 -16.28 7.65
CA SER A 47 -32.34 -17.27 7.22
C SER A 47 -31.36 -16.66 6.22
N ASP A 48 -30.17 -16.28 6.70
CA ASP A 48 -28.99 -16.05 5.87
C ASP A 48 -27.77 -16.42 6.72
N SER A 49 -26.85 -17.19 6.12
CA SER A 49 -25.68 -17.78 6.76
C SER A 49 -24.80 -16.74 7.45
N VAL A 50 -24.99 -16.59 8.76
CA VAL A 50 -24.04 -15.90 9.64
C VAL A 50 -22.77 -16.73 9.65
N ALA A 51 -21.77 -16.33 8.86
CA ALA A 51 -20.40 -16.76 9.07
C ALA A 51 -20.08 -16.43 10.53
N ALA A 52 -20.05 -17.46 11.39
CA ALA A 52 -19.71 -17.28 12.79
C ALA A 52 -18.41 -16.48 12.86
N ASP A 53 -18.41 -15.40 13.62
CA ASP A 53 -17.21 -14.60 13.90
C ASP A 53 -16.25 -15.50 14.71
N ILE A 54 -15.45 -16.29 13.99
CA ILE A 54 -14.51 -17.22 14.60
C ILE A 54 -13.35 -16.38 15.12
N THR A 55 -13.23 -16.30 16.44
CA THR A 55 -12.11 -15.64 17.09
C THR A 55 -10.89 -16.56 17.11
N CYS A 56 -9.79 -16.09 16.55
CA CYS A 56 -8.48 -16.74 16.52
C CYS A 56 -7.58 -16.20 17.65
N PRO A 57 -7.18 -17.03 18.63
CA PRO A 57 -6.15 -16.68 19.58
C PRO A 57 -4.76 -16.89 18.96
N TYR A 58 -3.89 -15.89 19.08
CA TYR A 58 -2.51 -15.96 18.62
C TYR A 58 -1.54 -15.33 19.62
N LYS A 59 -0.28 -15.75 19.55
CA LYS A 59 0.79 -15.32 20.45
C LYS A 59 2.06 -15.05 19.65
N VAL A 60 2.54 -13.83 19.74
CA VAL A 60 3.78 -13.40 19.08
C VAL A 60 4.98 -13.70 19.97
N MET A 61 6.02 -14.26 19.36
CA MET A 61 7.29 -14.63 19.98
C MET A 61 8.39 -13.76 19.38
N THR A 62 8.90 -12.83 20.16
CA THR A 62 10.02 -11.95 19.79
C THR A 62 11.26 -12.47 20.49
N GLU A 63 12.31 -12.80 19.73
CA GLU A 63 13.59 -13.29 20.27
C GLU A 63 13.43 -14.49 21.25
N GLY A 64 12.48 -15.38 20.95
CA GLY A 64 12.18 -16.54 21.81
C GLY A 64 11.41 -16.23 23.09
N LYS A 65 11.11 -14.95 23.38
CA LYS A 65 10.29 -14.56 24.53
C LYS A 65 8.80 -14.50 24.15
N PRO A 66 7.94 -15.26 24.86
CA PRO A 66 6.51 -15.19 24.64
C PRO A 66 5.91 -13.85 25.08
N ARG A 67 5.15 -13.20 24.20
CA ARG A 67 4.30 -12.05 24.58
C ARG A 67 2.91 -12.51 25.05
N ASN A 68 2.05 -11.55 25.37
CA ASN A 68 0.65 -11.78 25.71
C ASN A 68 -0.12 -12.44 24.55
N ILE A 69 -1.18 -13.15 24.90
CA ILE A 69 -2.10 -13.75 23.93
C ILE A 69 -3.01 -12.64 23.41
N CYS A 70 -3.17 -12.58 22.09
CA CYS A 70 -4.06 -11.67 21.38
C CYS A 70 -5.19 -12.45 20.70
N PHE A 71 -6.30 -11.77 20.42
CA PHE A 71 -7.47 -12.34 19.77
C PHE A 71 -7.82 -11.51 18.55
N ARG A 72 -8.10 -12.18 17.43
CA ARG A 72 -8.50 -11.55 16.17
C ARG A 72 -9.63 -12.34 15.51
N THR A 73 -10.61 -11.65 14.97
CA THR A 73 -11.63 -12.23 14.08
C THR A 73 -10.99 -12.70 12.77
N THR A 74 -11.24 -13.97 12.42
CA THR A 74 -10.74 -14.52 11.16
C THR A 74 -11.59 -14.04 9.98
N ASP A 75 -10.94 -13.64 8.88
CA ASP A 75 -11.62 -13.40 7.61
C ASP A 75 -11.30 -14.52 6.62
N SER A 76 -12.03 -15.63 6.79
CA SER A 76 -11.87 -16.82 5.95
C SER A 76 -12.46 -16.64 4.55
N SER A 77 -13.32 -15.63 4.36
CA SER A 77 -13.99 -15.33 3.09
C SER A 77 -13.24 -14.33 2.22
N PHE A 78 -12.17 -13.72 2.71
CA PHE A 78 -11.42 -12.73 1.97
C PHE A 78 -10.95 -13.26 0.61
N ARG A 79 -11.23 -12.49 -0.44
CA ARG A 79 -10.77 -12.75 -1.80
C ARG A 79 -9.93 -11.56 -2.27
N CYS A 80 -8.73 -11.89 -2.75
CA CYS A 80 -7.80 -10.92 -3.30
C CYS A 80 -8.29 -10.41 -4.66
N ASP A 81 -8.54 -9.10 -4.76
CA ASP A 81 -8.80 -8.40 -6.02
C ASP A 81 -7.45 -8.08 -6.68
N SER A 82 -7.23 -8.58 -7.90
CA SER A 82 -5.97 -8.44 -8.64
C SER A 82 -5.54 -6.99 -8.85
N SER A 83 -6.48 -6.03 -8.80
CA SER A 83 -6.17 -4.61 -8.93
C SER A 83 -5.42 -4.02 -7.71
N LYS A 84 -5.58 -4.63 -6.53
CA LYS A 84 -5.06 -4.11 -5.24
C LYS A 84 -4.29 -5.15 -4.45
N CYS A 85 -4.18 -6.35 -4.96
CA CYS A 85 -3.63 -7.47 -4.22
C CYS A 85 -3.01 -8.50 -5.18
N LYS A 86 -1.89 -9.08 -4.76
CA LYS A 86 -1.20 -10.16 -5.47
C LYS A 86 -1.22 -11.43 -4.62
N VAL A 87 -1.54 -12.56 -5.24
CA VAL A 87 -1.60 -13.87 -4.56
C VAL A 87 -0.35 -14.67 -4.84
N PHE A 88 0.31 -15.11 -3.77
CA PHE A 88 1.41 -16.07 -3.81
C PHE A 88 0.97 -17.37 -3.16
N ARG A 89 1.42 -18.50 -3.72
CA ARG A 89 1.08 -19.84 -3.22
C ARG A 89 2.36 -20.57 -2.87
N SER A 90 2.29 -21.37 -1.82
CA SER A 90 3.29 -22.39 -1.54
C SER A 90 3.26 -23.51 -2.60
N ASP A 91 4.32 -24.32 -2.62
CA ASP A 91 4.46 -25.46 -3.55
C ASP A 91 3.33 -26.48 -3.42
N SER A 92 2.83 -26.72 -2.19
CA SER A 92 1.68 -27.59 -1.92
C SER A 92 0.33 -26.92 -2.11
N GLY A 93 0.29 -25.60 -2.26
CA GLY A 93 -0.92 -24.82 -2.49
C GLY A 93 -1.90 -24.74 -1.31
N SER A 94 -1.55 -25.27 -0.13
CA SER A 94 -2.38 -25.15 1.08
C SER A 94 -2.18 -23.84 1.83
N LEU A 95 -1.04 -23.17 1.65
CA LEU A 95 -0.73 -21.85 2.17
C LEU A 95 -0.78 -20.80 1.05
N LEU A 96 -1.52 -19.73 1.30
CA LEU A 96 -1.68 -18.61 0.40
C LEU A 96 -1.24 -17.33 1.12
N ALA A 97 -0.49 -16.48 0.42
CA ALA A 97 -0.16 -15.13 0.85
C ALA A 97 -0.82 -14.13 -0.09
N ASN A 98 -1.78 -13.36 0.43
CA ASN A 98 -2.41 -12.26 -0.28
C ASN A 98 -1.68 -10.96 0.10
N VAL A 99 -0.79 -10.51 -0.78
CA VAL A 99 -0.01 -9.29 -0.60
C VAL A 99 -0.87 -8.11 -1.05
N LEU A 100 -1.28 -7.28 -0.10
CA LEU A 100 -2.13 -6.12 -0.32
C LEU A 100 -1.28 -4.91 -0.74
N SER A 101 -1.89 -3.97 -1.47
CA SER A 101 -1.26 -2.72 -1.91
C SER A 101 -0.87 -1.75 -0.80
N ASN A 102 -1.03 -2.11 0.47
CA ASN A 102 -0.67 -1.31 1.64
C ASN A 102 0.49 -1.95 2.44
N SER A 103 1.33 -2.75 1.76
CA SER A 103 2.43 -3.51 2.35
C SER A 103 2.03 -4.42 3.53
N SER A 104 0.76 -4.83 3.55
CA SER A 104 0.24 -5.85 4.47
C SER A 104 0.04 -7.16 3.72
N VAL A 105 0.15 -8.28 4.43
CA VAL A 105 -0.02 -9.61 3.83
C VAL A 105 -1.01 -10.40 4.65
N LEU A 106 -2.11 -10.81 4.02
CA LEU A 106 -3.06 -11.73 4.62
C LEU A 106 -2.69 -13.15 4.23
N LEU A 107 -2.17 -13.90 5.19
CA LEU A 107 -1.92 -15.32 5.06
C LEU A 107 -3.23 -16.08 5.29
N GLN A 108 -3.53 -17.03 4.42
CA GLN A 108 -4.69 -17.91 4.55
C GLN A 108 -4.26 -19.34 4.27
N TRP A 109 -4.74 -20.28 5.08
CA TRP A 109 -4.47 -21.69 4.87
C TRP A 109 -5.69 -22.55 5.20
N ARG A 110 -5.76 -23.72 4.57
CA ARG A 110 -6.78 -24.70 4.92
C ARG A 110 -6.27 -25.58 6.06
N PRO A 111 -7.04 -25.74 7.14
CA PRO A 111 -6.64 -26.60 8.24
C PRO A 111 -6.68 -28.07 7.77
N PRO A 112 -5.72 -28.90 8.20
CA PRO A 112 -5.85 -30.34 8.04
C PRO A 112 -7.00 -30.84 8.92
N GLN A 113 -7.80 -31.79 8.43
CA GLN A 113 -8.96 -32.37 9.15
C GLN A 113 -8.54 -33.39 10.24
N ALA A 114 -7.53 -33.08 11.03
CA ALA A 114 -7.00 -33.98 12.05
C ALA A 114 -7.52 -33.64 13.44
N HIS A 115 -8.08 -34.63 14.14
CA HIS A 115 -8.53 -34.50 15.54
C HIS A 115 -7.39 -34.23 16.54
N THR A 116 -6.14 -34.43 16.13
CA THR A 116 -4.94 -34.20 16.96
C THR A 116 -4.29 -32.84 16.73
N LEU A 117 -4.96 -31.93 16.02
CA LEU A 117 -4.44 -30.58 15.77
C LEU A 117 -4.35 -29.78 17.08
N ARG A 118 -3.14 -29.32 17.40
CA ARG A 118 -2.86 -28.45 18.56
C ARG A 118 -2.82 -26.98 18.18
N GLY A 119 -2.45 -26.66 16.94
CA GLY A 119 -2.37 -25.30 16.44
C GLY A 119 -1.40 -25.17 15.28
N PHE A 120 -0.97 -23.93 15.05
CA PHE A 120 -0.06 -23.58 13.96
C PHE A 120 1.09 -22.74 14.48
N LEU A 121 2.24 -22.86 13.83
CA LEU A 121 3.40 -22.01 14.06
C LEU A 121 3.77 -21.35 12.73
N LEU A 122 3.80 -20.02 12.72
CA LEU A 122 4.32 -19.22 11.63
C LEU A 122 5.74 -18.78 11.96
N ASN A 123 6.67 -19.11 11.07
CA ASN A 123 8.04 -18.62 11.11
C ASN A 123 8.24 -17.63 9.98
N CYS A 124 8.74 -16.43 10.31
CA CYS A 124 8.96 -15.37 9.35
C CYS A 124 10.46 -15.08 9.26
N SER A 125 10.96 -15.03 8.03
CA SER A 125 12.33 -14.65 7.74
C SER A 125 12.37 -13.80 6.49
N TRP A 126 13.37 -12.94 6.39
CA TRP A 126 13.61 -12.16 5.18
C TRP A 126 15.10 -12.11 4.88
N ASN A 127 15.40 -12.00 3.60
CA ASN A 127 16.76 -11.92 3.12
C ASN A 127 17.14 -10.45 2.94
N GLY A 128 18.11 -9.98 3.71
CA GLY A 128 18.80 -8.72 3.46
C GLY A 128 19.85 -8.88 2.36
N THR A 129 20.57 -7.80 2.09
CA THR A 129 21.61 -7.76 1.04
C THR A 129 22.77 -8.74 1.29
N PHE A 130 23.12 -8.98 2.56
CA PHE A 130 24.29 -9.80 2.92
C PHE A 130 23.99 -10.87 3.98
N THR A 131 22.81 -10.84 4.59
CA THR A 131 22.44 -11.73 5.70
C THR A 131 20.94 -12.02 5.69
N ARG A 132 20.55 -13.14 6.30
CA ARG A 132 19.15 -13.49 6.54
C ARG A 132 18.75 -13.11 7.95
N PHE A 133 17.65 -12.39 8.09
CA PHE A 133 17.10 -11.98 9.38
C PHE A 133 15.85 -12.78 9.69
N GLN A 134 15.67 -13.11 10.97
CA GLN A 134 14.45 -13.71 11.49
C GLN A 134 13.55 -12.62 12.06
N CYS A 135 12.27 -12.68 11.70
CA CYS A 135 11.22 -11.86 12.29
C CYS A 135 10.58 -12.58 13.47
N ASP A 136 9.59 -11.92 14.08
CA ASP A 136 8.75 -12.53 15.11
C ASP A 136 8.07 -13.82 14.60
N ASN A 137 8.12 -14.86 15.43
CA ASN A 137 7.38 -16.10 15.20
C ASN A 137 6.00 -15.99 15.83
N VAL A 138 4.98 -16.60 15.24
CA VAL A 138 3.60 -16.51 15.75
C VAL A 138 3.02 -17.89 15.98
N HIS A 139 2.60 -18.14 17.21
CA HIS A 139 1.85 -19.35 17.57
C HIS A 139 0.37 -19.05 17.47
N LEU A 140 -0.37 -19.87 16.72
CA LEU A 140 -1.80 -19.71 16.51
C LEU A 140 -2.55 -20.91 17.04
N GLY A 141 -3.74 -20.66 17.57
CA GLY A 141 -4.65 -21.70 18.03
C GLY A 141 -5.23 -22.55 16.90
N THR A 142 -5.95 -23.59 17.27
CA THR A 142 -6.60 -24.56 16.36
C THR A 142 -7.68 -23.96 15.47
N ASN A 143 -8.30 -22.86 15.89
CA ASN A 143 -9.38 -22.18 15.15
C ASN A 143 -8.87 -21.15 14.14
N CYS A 144 -7.58 -20.84 14.15
CA CYS A 144 -7.00 -19.87 13.24
C CYS A 144 -6.92 -20.43 11.82
N ARG A 145 -7.36 -19.62 10.85
CA ARG A 145 -7.39 -19.96 9.42
C ARG A 145 -6.65 -18.93 8.57
N ASP A 146 -6.48 -17.75 9.13
CA ASP A 146 -5.82 -16.63 8.52
C ASP A 146 -4.98 -15.87 9.56
N TYR A 147 -4.00 -15.12 9.07
CA TYR A 147 -3.21 -14.21 9.88
C TYR A 147 -2.78 -13.01 9.06
N LEU A 148 -2.98 -11.81 9.61
CA LEU A 148 -2.59 -10.56 8.96
C LEU A 148 -1.21 -10.14 9.47
N LEU A 149 -0.25 -10.07 8.55
CA LEU A 149 1.07 -9.52 8.80
C LEU A 149 1.10 -8.08 8.31
N SER A 150 1.36 -7.14 9.21
CA SER A 150 1.44 -5.71 8.93
C SER A 150 2.88 -5.21 9.01
N ASN A 151 3.18 -4.08 8.36
CA ASN A 151 4.48 -3.39 8.42
C ASN A 151 5.63 -4.22 7.81
N LEU A 152 5.41 -4.85 6.66
CA LEU A 152 6.52 -5.45 5.92
C LEU A 152 7.37 -4.37 5.25
N HIS A 153 8.66 -4.65 5.12
CA HIS A 153 9.58 -3.79 4.39
C HIS A 153 9.39 -3.96 2.88
N ASP A 154 9.39 -2.84 2.18
CA ASP A 154 9.26 -2.84 0.72
C ASP A 154 10.56 -3.34 0.07
N ASN A 155 10.43 -3.98 -1.10
CA ASN A 155 11.54 -4.47 -1.93
C ASN A 155 12.46 -5.50 -1.25
N VAL A 156 11.93 -6.24 -0.28
CA VAL A 156 12.63 -7.34 0.40
C VAL A 156 11.90 -8.65 0.13
N ASN A 157 12.65 -9.72 -0.12
CA ASN A 157 12.08 -11.06 -0.27
C ASN A 157 11.80 -11.66 1.12
N TYR A 158 10.53 -11.85 1.41
CA TYR A 158 10.04 -12.49 2.61
C TYR A 158 9.78 -13.97 2.34
N ARG A 159 10.22 -14.80 3.28
CA ARG A 159 9.95 -16.24 3.33
C ARG A 159 9.21 -16.57 4.61
N ILE A 160 7.92 -16.88 4.47
CA ILE A 160 7.04 -17.24 5.58
C ILE A 160 6.74 -18.73 5.51
N CYS A 161 7.00 -19.45 6.59
CA CYS A 161 6.76 -20.88 6.69
C CYS A 161 5.68 -21.17 7.72
N LEU A 162 4.68 -21.94 7.33
CA LEU A 162 3.63 -22.47 8.19
C LEU A 162 3.99 -23.90 8.59
N LYS A 163 3.96 -24.14 9.91
CA LYS A 163 4.11 -25.47 10.50
C LYS A 163 2.85 -25.84 11.26
N THR A 164 2.25 -26.96 10.89
CA THR A 164 1.09 -27.51 11.63
C THR A 164 1.59 -28.34 12.80
N LEU A 165 1.05 -28.05 13.99
CA LEU A 165 1.43 -28.71 15.24
C LEU A 165 0.32 -29.71 15.60
N TYR A 166 0.67 -31.00 15.68
CA TYR A 166 -0.20 -32.04 16.23
C TYR A 166 0.25 -32.43 17.63
N THR A 167 -0.61 -33.10 18.40
CA THR A 167 -0.31 -33.53 19.77
C THR A 167 0.94 -34.41 19.86
N ASN A 168 1.15 -35.29 18.87
CA ASN A 168 2.24 -36.29 18.91
C ASN A 168 3.30 -36.10 17.81
N ARG A 169 3.08 -35.19 16.85
CA ARG A 169 3.97 -34.95 15.70
C ARG A 169 3.84 -33.51 15.22
N THR A 170 4.87 -32.99 14.55
CA THR A 170 4.75 -31.77 13.76
C THR A 170 4.79 -32.14 12.28
N SER A 171 3.98 -31.50 11.44
CA SER A 171 4.09 -31.69 9.99
C SER A 171 5.36 -31.05 9.42
N GLY A 172 5.61 -31.30 8.13
CA GLY A 172 6.56 -30.51 7.34
C GLY A 172 6.21 -29.02 7.32
N GLU A 173 7.20 -28.20 7.03
CA GLU A 173 7.07 -26.75 6.92
C GLU A 173 6.70 -26.38 5.49
N GLU A 174 5.57 -25.68 5.34
CA GLU A 174 5.10 -25.19 4.05
C GLU A 174 5.44 -23.71 3.95
N CYS A 175 6.31 -23.34 3.00
CA CYS A 175 6.80 -21.97 2.87
C CYS A 175 6.20 -21.28 1.64
N VAL A 176 5.99 -19.98 1.77
CA VAL A 176 5.65 -19.07 0.68
C VAL A 176 6.68 -17.94 0.64
N GLU A 177 7.15 -17.64 -0.56
CA GLU A 177 8.12 -16.59 -0.83
C GLU A 177 7.47 -15.51 -1.68
N PHE A 178 7.65 -14.26 -1.27
CA PHE A 178 7.08 -13.12 -1.96
C PHE A 178 7.88 -11.84 -1.68
N THR A 179 7.77 -10.88 -2.59
CA THR A 179 8.37 -9.56 -2.45
C THR A 179 7.26 -8.52 -2.41
N VAL A 180 7.32 -7.61 -1.46
CA VAL A 180 6.39 -6.49 -1.35
C VAL A 180 6.86 -5.37 -2.27
N GLU A 181 6.02 -4.96 -3.21
CA GLU A 181 6.31 -3.83 -4.09
C GLU A 181 6.11 -2.50 -3.36
N PRO A 182 7.02 -1.53 -3.52
CA PRO A 182 6.90 -0.23 -2.88
C PRO A 182 5.68 0.52 -3.39
N VAL A 183 4.80 0.91 -2.47
CA VAL A 183 3.61 1.70 -2.76
C VAL A 183 4.06 3.14 -3.01
N GLY A 184 4.14 3.55 -4.27
CA GLY A 184 4.27 4.98 -4.62
C GLY A 184 5.53 5.44 -5.34
N MET A 185 6.38 4.54 -5.84
CA MET A 185 7.55 4.99 -6.62
C MET A 185 7.18 5.47 -8.03
N GLN A 186 6.04 5.05 -8.58
CA GLN A 186 5.57 5.49 -9.90
C GLN A 186 4.67 6.73 -9.83
N ASP A 187 3.75 6.80 -8.86
CA ASP A 187 2.80 7.93 -8.77
C ASP A 187 3.50 9.26 -8.47
N LEU A 188 4.62 9.25 -7.72
CA LEU A 188 5.44 10.43 -7.47
C LEU A 188 6.15 10.93 -8.73
N VAL A 189 6.69 10.01 -9.56
CA VAL A 189 7.41 10.38 -10.80
C VAL A 189 6.43 10.79 -11.89
N ILE A 190 5.26 10.13 -11.98
CA ILE A 190 4.17 10.53 -12.88
C ILE A 190 3.65 11.92 -12.49
N ALA A 191 3.51 12.23 -11.19
CA ALA A 191 3.14 13.56 -10.74
C ALA A 191 4.20 14.62 -11.09
N MET A 192 5.49 14.34 -10.91
CA MET A 192 6.57 15.29 -11.24
C MET A 192 6.72 15.54 -12.74
N THR A 193 6.56 14.50 -13.57
CA THR A 193 6.63 14.62 -15.03
C THR A 193 5.38 15.27 -15.62
N ALA A 194 4.18 14.98 -15.08
CA ALA A 194 2.94 15.64 -15.49
C ALA A 194 2.93 17.13 -15.13
N VAL A 195 3.45 17.50 -13.94
CA VAL A 195 3.59 18.90 -13.53
C VAL A 195 4.64 19.62 -14.40
N GLY A 196 5.80 19.00 -14.64
CA GLY A 196 6.83 19.59 -15.53
C GLY A 196 6.37 19.78 -16.98
N GLY A 197 5.67 18.78 -17.54
CA GLY A 197 5.14 18.84 -18.90
C GLY A 197 4.04 19.89 -19.09
N SER A 198 3.10 19.97 -18.14
CA SER A 198 2.01 20.95 -18.20
C SER A 198 2.52 22.39 -18.06
N ILE A 199 3.50 22.65 -17.20
CA ILE A 199 4.15 23.97 -17.08
C ILE A 199 4.81 24.35 -18.42
N CYS A 200 5.52 23.43 -19.07
CA CYS A 200 6.18 23.69 -20.34
C CYS A 200 5.17 24.06 -21.44
N VAL A 201 4.09 23.30 -21.59
CA VAL A 201 3.02 23.57 -22.57
C VAL A 201 2.34 24.91 -22.29
N MET A 202 2.04 25.21 -21.02
CA MET A 202 1.44 26.48 -20.63
C MET A 202 2.32 27.68 -20.99
N LEU A 203 3.64 27.60 -20.78
CA LEU A 203 4.57 28.67 -21.14
C LEU A 203 4.63 28.90 -22.65
N VAL A 204 4.60 27.84 -23.47
CA VAL A 204 4.57 27.97 -24.94
C VAL A 204 3.31 28.69 -25.40
N ILE A 205 2.14 28.32 -24.86
CA ILE A 205 0.86 28.96 -25.21
C ILE A 205 0.89 30.45 -24.83
N ILE A 206 1.40 30.80 -23.65
CA ILE A 206 1.53 32.20 -23.21
C ILE A 206 2.48 32.97 -24.14
N CYS A 207 3.63 32.41 -24.51
CA CYS A 207 4.56 33.05 -25.44
C CYS A 207 3.91 33.29 -26.82
N LEU A 208 3.18 32.32 -27.35
CA LEU A 208 2.45 32.45 -28.61
C LEU A 208 1.34 33.50 -28.52
N LEU A 209 0.59 33.54 -27.40
CA LEU A 209 -0.42 34.57 -27.16
C LEU A 209 0.20 35.96 -27.14
N VAL A 210 1.34 36.14 -26.48
CA VAL A 210 2.04 37.43 -26.47
C VAL A 210 2.50 37.81 -27.87
N ALA A 211 3.12 36.89 -28.63
CA ALA A 211 3.53 37.13 -30.01
C ALA A 211 2.34 37.52 -30.89
N TYR A 212 1.24 36.77 -30.80
CA TYR A 212 0.00 37.04 -31.52
C TYR A 212 -0.60 38.40 -31.17
N ILE A 213 -0.65 38.75 -29.89
CA ILE A 213 -1.13 40.05 -29.42
C ILE A 213 -0.21 41.17 -29.92
N THR A 214 1.11 40.98 -29.87
CA THR A 214 2.06 41.98 -30.40
C THR A 214 1.95 42.15 -31.91
N GLU A 215 1.71 41.09 -32.68
CA GLU A 215 1.50 41.20 -34.13
C GLU A 215 0.15 41.85 -34.48
N ASN A 216 -0.93 41.46 -33.78
CA ASN A 216 -2.27 42.00 -34.05
C ASN A 216 -2.49 43.42 -33.50
N LEU A 217 -1.74 43.87 -32.48
CA LEU A 217 -1.80 45.24 -31.99
C LEU A 217 -0.73 46.15 -32.62
N MET A 218 0.43 45.64 -33.06
CA MET A 218 1.48 46.46 -33.70
C MET A 218 1.35 46.59 -35.22
N HIS A 219 0.48 45.82 -35.89
CA HIS A 219 -0.09 46.24 -37.17
C HIS A 219 -1.44 46.90 -36.92
N PRO A 220 -1.53 48.23 -36.72
CA PRO A 220 -2.77 48.90 -37.09
C PRO A 220 -2.98 48.54 -38.56
N ALA A 221 -4.10 47.90 -38.86
CA ALA A 221 -4.54 47.68 -40.22
C ALA A 221 -4.55 49.03 -40.93
N PHE A 222 -3.49 49.33 -41.68
CA PHE A 222 -3.50 50.36 -42.70
C PHE A 222 -4.28 49.82 -43.90
N THR A 223 -5.56 49.58 -43.69
CA THR A 223 -6.55 49.46 -44.75
C THR A 223 -7.37 50.75 -44.74
N HIS A 224 -6.83 51.79 -45.39
CA HIS A 224 -7.64 52.95 -45.75
C HIS A 224 -7.74 53.09 -47.27
N PRO A 225 -8.96 53.11 -47.85
CA PRO A 225 -9.18 53.28 -49.27
C PRO A 225 -9.10 54.77 -49.61
N SER A 226 -8.18 55.18 -50.49
CA SER A 226 -8.20 56.54 -51.05
C SER A 226 -8.88 56.54 -52.40
N ALA A 227 -10.09 57.06 -52.34
CA ALA A 227 -11.01 57.32 -53.43
C ALA A 227 -10.43 58.28 -54.48
N LYS A 228 -10.63 57.87 -55.74
CA LYS A 228 -11.00 58.68 -56.91
C LYS A 228 -11.21 60.18 -56.66
N ARG A 229 -10.39 61.02 -57.30
CA ARG A 229 -10.79 62.37 -57.76
C ARG A 229 -9.96 62.82 -58.97
N ARG A 230 -10.61 62.89 -60.13
CA ARG A 230 -10.34 63.81 -61.25
C ARG A 230 -11.56 64.71 -61.39
N PRO A 231 -11.35 65.99 -61.75
CA PRO A 231 -11.77 66.45 -63.07
C PRO A 231 -10.56 66.68 -63.98
#